data_AF-A0A183CVW6-F1
#
_entry.id   AF-A0A183CVW6-F1
#
_cell.length_a   1.000
_cell.length_b   1.000
_cell.length_c   1.000
_cell.angle_alpha   90.00
_cell.angle_beta   90.00
_cell.angle_gamma   90.00
#
_symmetry.space_group_name_H-M   'P 1'
#
loop_
_entity.id
_entity.type
_entity.pdbx_description
1 polymer ?
#
loop_
_entity_poly.entity_id
_entity_poly.type
_entity_poly.pdbx_seq_one_letter_code
_entity_poly.pdbx_strand_id
1 'polypeptide(L)'
;MQVYKINPTRVQTVNDSLARTGTNQLGGIFANGRPLPSHLRERIIEMAASGTKPCQISRELQVSHGCVSKILSKYRDTGSIRPGKIGGSKPKKSIPQVSLKLP
;
A
#
# COMPACT_ATOMS: atom_id res chain seq x y z
N MET A 1 -4.40 6.94 -36.52
CA MET A 1 -5.39 7.46 -35.54
C MET A 1 -6.38 6.33 -35.26
N GLN A 2 -6.15 5.53 -34.21
CA GLN A 2 -7.05 4.41 -33.86
C GLN A 2 -7.98 4.88 -32.75
N VAL A 3 -9.28 4.94 -33.06
CA VAL A 3 -10.36 5.30 -32.14
C VAL A 3 -10.66 4.10 -31.25
N TYR A 4 -10.37 4.19 -29.95
CA TYR A 4 -10.78 3.16 -29.00
C TYR A 4 -12.22 3.41 -28.57
N LYS A 5 -13.09 2.45 -28.93
CA LYS A 5 -14.51 2.39 -28.61
C LYS A 5 -14.72 2.29 -27.09
N ILE A 6 -15.53 3.20 -26.55
CA ILE A 6 -15.99 3.22 -25.15
C ILE A 6 -17.12 2.21 -24.95
N ASN A 7 -16.88 1.16 -24.16
CA ASN A 7 -17.89 0.21 -23.69
C ASN A 7 -18.53 0.73 -22.38
N PRO A 8 -19.87 0.81 -22.26
CA PRO A 8 -20.54 1.48 -21.14
C PRO A 8 -20.97 0.53 -20.00
N THR A 9 -20.06 -0.24 -19.39
CA THR A 9 -20.41 -1.16 -18.27
C THR A 9 -19.40 -1.25 -17.12
N ARG A 10 -18.59 -0.22 -16.86
CA ARG A 10 -17.85 -0.11 -15.60
C ARG A 10 -17.72 1.34 -15.19
N VAL A 11 -18.46 1.73 -14.15
CA VAL A 11 -18.20 2.95 -13.39
C VAL A 11 -16.79 2.82 -12.81
N GLN A 12 -15.79 3.26 -13.57
CA GLN A 12 -14.48 3.55 -13.01
C GLN A 12 -14.64 4.87 -12.26
N THR A 13 -14.64 4.79 -10.94
CA THR A 13 -14.60 5.92 -10.00
C THR A 13 -13.23 6.63 -10.15
N VAL A 14 -13.02 7.31 -11.28
CA VAL A 14 -11.75 8.00 -11.59
C VAL A 14 -11.55 9.29 -10.78
N ASN A 15 -12.53 9.72 -9.99
CA ASN A 15 -12.50 11.03 -9.30
C ASN A 15 -12.24 10.98 -7.77
N ASP A 16 -12.21 9.83 -7.11
CA ASP A 16 -11.96 9.74 -5.64
C ASP A 16 -10.46 9.63 -5.28
N SER A 17 -9.61 9.32 -6.27
CA SER A 17 -8.20 8.96 -6.02
C SER A 17 -7.30 10.17 -5.73
N LEU A 18 -7.62 11.35 -6.25
CA LEU A 18 -6.84 12.58 -6.07
C LEU A 18 -7.16 13.29 -4.74
N ALA A 19 -8.36 13.09 -4.19
CA ALA A 19 -8.79 13.76 -2.96
C ALA A 19 -8.07 13.26 -1.69
N ARG A 20 -7.40 12.10 -1.76
CA ARG A 20 -6.71 11.46 -0.62
C ARG A 20 -5.19 11.50 -0.72
N THR A 21 -4.65 12.17 -1.74
CA THR A 21 -3.22 12.38 -1.89
C THR A 21 -2.79 13.65 -1.17
N GLY A 22 -1.69 13.59 -0.44
CA GLY A 22 -1.05 14.74 0.20
C GLY A 22 0.44 14.77 -0.10
N THR A 23 1.10 15.84 0.34
CA THR A 23 2.55 16.02 0.20
C THR A 23 3.18 15.93 1.58
N ASN A 24 4.26 15.16 1.72
CA ASN A 24 5.00 15.06 2.96
C ASN A 24 6.01 16.22 3.13
N GLN A 25 6.70 16.29 4.27
CA GLN A 25 7.68 17.35 4.56
C GLN A 25 8.93 17.33 3.66
N LEU A 26 9.17 16.23 2.94
CA LEU A 26 10.27 16.07 2.00
C LEU A 26 9.84 16.37 0.55
N GLY A 27 8.58 16.79 0.35
CA GLY A 27 8.03 17.10 -0.97
C GLY A 27 7.45 15.89 -1.72
N GLY A 28 7.47 14.69 -1.14
CA GLY A 28 6.98 13.48 -1.79
C GLY A 28 5.46 13.30 -1.68
N ILE A 29 4.84 12.81 -2.75
CA ILE A 29 3.40 12.54 -2.82
C ILE A 29 3.08 11.21 -2.15
N PHE A 30 2.04 11.18 -1.31
CA PHE A 30 1.55 9.97 -0.66
C PHE A 30 0.03 9.90 -0.66
N ALA A 31 -0.53 8.69 -0.59
CA ALA A 31 -1.96 8.47 -0.48
C ALA A 31 -2.32 7.88 0.89
N ASN A 32 -3.19 8.58 1.63
CA ASN A 32 -3.56 8.20 2.99
C ASN A 32 -4.27 6.84 3.06
N GLY A 33 -3.74 5.93 3.87
CA GLY A 33 -4.27 4.57 4.06
C GLY A 33 -3.93 3.61 2.92
N ARG A 34 -3.08 4.01 1.97
CA ARG A 34 -2.64 3.17 0.86
C ARG A 34 -1.16 2.79 1.01
N PRO A 35 -0.76 1.61 0.55
CA PRO A 35 0.63 1.21 0.52
C PRO A 35 1.43 2.07 -0.46
N LEU A 36 2.72 2.31 -0.17
CA LEU A 36 3.65 2.94 -1.10
C LEU A 36 3.67 2.18 -2.46
N PRO A 37 3.73 2.86 -3.62
CA PRO A 37 3.84 2.21 -4.92
C PRO A 37 4.97 1.19 -5.00
N SER A 38 4.79 0.12 -5.78
CA SER A 38 5.77 -0.99 -5.87
C SER A 38 7.14 -0.51 -6.34
N HIS A 39 7.20 0.30 -7.39
CA HIS A 39 8.45 0.82 -7.94
C HIS A 39 9.29 1.60 -6.90
N LEU A 40 8.65 2.38 -6.01
CA LEU A 40 9.38 3.08 -4.94
C LEU A 40 9.90 2.11 -3.87
N ARG A 41 9.16 1.03 -3.58
CA ARG A 41 9.64 0.00 -2.65
C ARG A 41 10.83 -0.77 -3.19
N GLU A 42 10.78 -1.14 -4.47
CA GLU A 42 11.88 -1.77 -5.20
C GLU A 42 13.10 -0.86 -5.16
N ARG A 43 12.91 0.43 -5.49
CA ARG A 43 13.99 1.42 -5.47
C ARG A 43 14.63 1.59 -4.09
N ILE A 44 13.84 1.59 -3.01
CA ILE A 44 14.37 1.64 -1.62
C ILE A 44 15.31 0.45 -1.37
N ILE A 45 14.94 -0.75 -1.82
CA ILE A 45 15.73 -1.96 -1.61
C ILE A 45 16.99 -1.96 -2.49
N GLU A 46 16.87 -1.56 -3.76
CA GLU A 46 18.02 -1.39 -4.66
C GLU A 46 19.07 -0.46 -4.09
N MET A 47 18.66 0.74 -3.63
CA MET A 47 19.58 1.72 -3.06
C MET A 47 20.21 1.23 -1.76
N ALA A 48 19.46 0.52 -0.92
CA ALA A 48 20.03 -0.07 0.29
C ALA A 48 21.03 -1.19 -0.04
N ALA A 49 20.76 -2.00 -1.06
CA ALA A 49 21.65 -3.05 -1.54
C ALA A 49 22.95 -2.47 -2.15
N SER A 50 22.90 -1.28 -2.76
CA SER A 50 24.08 -0.54 -3.21
C SER A 50 24.84 0.16 -2.08
N GLY A 51 24.45 -0.04 -0.81
CA GLY A 51 25.12 0.55 0.35
C GLY A 51 24.69 1.99 0.68
N THR A 52 23.65 2.52 0.04
CA THR A 52 23.15 3.87 0.33
C THR A 52 22.50 3.91 1.71
N LYS A 53 22.86 4.91 2.51
CA LYS A 53 22.34 5.05 3.87
C LYS A 53 20.83 5.33 3.85
N PRO A 54 20.02 4.76 4.78
CA PRO A 54 18.57 4.99 4.83
C PRO A 54 18.15 6.47 4.90
N CYS A 55 18.96 7.30 5.55
CA CYS A 55 18.73 8.76 5.60
C CYS A 55 18.86 9.43 4.23
N GLN A 56 19.77 8.96 3.37
CA GLN A 56 19.96 9.46 2.01
C GLN A 56 18.84 8.96 1.10
N ILE A 57 18.48 7.68 1.20
CA ILE A 57 17.34 7.09 0.49
C ILE A 57 16.05 7.87 0.76
N SER A 58 15.79 8.22 2.02
CA SER A 58 14.63 9.01 2.43
C SER A 58 14.57 10.37 1.72
N ARG A 59 15.72 11.05 1.57
CA ARG A 59 15.79 12.37 0.92
C ARG A 59 15.66 12.27 -0.59
N GLU A 60 16.33 11.30 -1.22
CA GLU A 60 16.34 11.14 -2.67
C GLU A 60 14.98 10.70 -3.21
N LEU A 61 14.31 9.76 -2.52
CA LEU A 61 12.99 9.28 -2.93
C LEU A 61 11.85 10.13 -2.33
N GLN A 62 12.18 11.14 -1.51
CA GLN A 62 11.22 11.98 -0.80
C GLN A 62 10.20 11.16 0.00
N VAL A 63 10.63 10.04 0.59
CA VAL A 63 9.80 9.15 1.42
C VAL A 63 10.22 9.30 2.87
N SER A 64 9.27 9.26 3.81
CA SER A 64 9.61 9.41 5.24
C SER A 64 10.56 8.32 5.74
N HIS A 65 11.50 8.69 6.61
CA HIS A 65 12.50 7.78 7.15
C HIS A 65 11.86 6.53 7.82
N GLY A 66 10.74 6.72 8.52
CA GLY A 66 9.99 5.61 9.12
C GLY A 66 9.41 4.63 8.10
N CYS A 67 9.03 5.10 6.91
CA CYS A 67 8.57 4.22 5.82
C CYS A 67 9.73 3.42 5.22
N VAL A 68 10.88 4.08 4.97
CA VAL A 68 12.12 3.41 4.52
C VAL A 68 12.53 2.31 5.50
N SER A 69 12.62 2.64 6.79
CA SER A 69 12.97 1.67 7.85
C SER A 69 12.02 0.46 7.87
N LYS A 70 10.69 0.69 7.83
CA LYS A 70 9.70 -0.40 7.80
C LYS A 70 9.83 -1.31 6.58
N ILE A 71 10.11 -0.76 5.41
CA ILE A 71 10.29 -1.55 4.18
C ILE A 71 11.56 -2.40 4.29
N LEU A 72 12.68 -1.80 4.72
CA LEU A 72 13.95 -2.52 4.86
C LEU A 72 13.89 -3.62 5.91
N SER A 73 13.31 -3.36 7.08
CA SER A 73 13.12 -4.39 8.10
C SER A 73 12.26 -5.55 7.58
N LYS A 74 11.12 -5.25 6.95
CA LYS A 74 10.26 -6.30 6.37
C LYS A 74 11.00 -7.13 5.31
N TYR A 75 11.78 -6.47 4.45
CA TYR A 75 12.52 -7.16 3.40
C TYR A 75 13.59 -8.09 3.98
N ARG A 76 14.28 -7.66 5.04
CA ARG A 76 15.22 -8.51 5.78
C ARG A 76 14.55 -9.72 6.43
N ASP A 77 13.35 -9.53 6.97
CA ASP A 77 12.62 -10.59 7.68
C ASP A 77 11.94 -11.59 6.73
N THR A 78 11.44 -11.15 5.57
CA THR A 78 10.56 -11.95 4.70
C THR A 78 11.06 -12.12 3.26
N GLY A 79 12.03 -11.32 2.82
CA GLY A 79 12.41 -11.20 1.41
C GLY A 79 11.33 -10.60 0.49
N SER A 80 10.17 -10.18 1.02
CA SER A 80 9.04 -9.73 0.19
C SER A 80 8.90 -8.22 0.11
N ILE A 81 8.88 -7.69 -1.12
CA ILE A 81 8.62 -6.27 -1.42
C ILE A 81 7.12 -5.91 -1.35
N ARG A 82 6.25 -6.92 -1.41
CA ARG A 82 4.79 -6.72 -1.51
C ARG A 82 4.25 -6.22 -0.18
N PRO A 83 3.25 -5.32 -0.16
CA PRO A 83 2.61 -4.93 1.09
C PRO A 83 1.95 -6.13 1.77
N GLY A 84 1.81 -6.08 3.10
CA GLY A 84 1.01 -7.07 3.82
C GLY A 84 -0.47 -6.97 3.44
N LYS A 85 -1.28 -7.99 3.79
CA LYS A 85 -2.73 -7.95 3.59
C LYS A 85 -3.31 -6.77 4.39
N ILE A 86 -3.97 -5.85 3.71
CA ILE A 86 -4.63 -4.69 4.31
C ILE A 86 -6.13 -4.98 4.37
N GLY A 87 -6.72 -4.88 5.56
CA GLY A 87 -8.15 -5.10 5.77
C GLY A 87 -8.56 -6.57 5.93
N GLY A 88 -9.84 -6.74 6.26
CA GLY A 88 -10.47 -8.00 6.61
C GLY A 88 -10.96 -8.01 8.05
N SER A 89 -12.19 -8.48 8.26
CA SER A 89 -12.70 -8.79 9.61
C SER A 89 -12.21 -10.18 10.00
N LYS A 90 -11.77 -10.34 11.25
CA LYS A 90 -11.70 -11.69 11.83
C LYS A 90 -13.10 -12.33 11.71
N PRO A 91 -13.24 -13.60 11.29
CA PRO A 91 -14.54 -14.24 11.25
C PRO A 91 -15.15 -14.18 12.64
N LYS A 92 -16.38 -13.63 12.76
CA LYS A 92 -17.14 -13.69 14.01
C LYS A 92 -17.36 -15.16 14.33
N LYS A 93 -16.94 -15.60 15.53
CA LYS A 93 -17.29 -16.92 16.05
C LYS A 93 -18.82 -17.05 16.00
N SER A 94 -19.32 -17.87 15.08
CA SER A 94 -20.72 -18.26 15.05
C SER A 94 -20.98 -19.11 16.29
N ILE A 95 -21.70 -18.55 17.25
CA ILE A 95 -22.34 -19.34 18.30
C ILE A 95 -23.28 -20.31 17.56
N PRO A 96 -23.24 -21.63 17.81
CA PRO A 96 -24.18 -22.54 17.19
C PRO A 96 -25.60 -22.09 17.56
N GLN A 97 -26.46 -21.94 16.53
CA GLN A 97 -27.88 -21.63 16.70
C GLN A 97 -28.48 -22.66 17.65
N VAL A 98 -28.76 -22.26 18.89
CA VAL A 98 -29.51 -23.09 19.83
C VAL A 98 -30.95 -23.08 19.32
N SER A 99 -31.29 -24.08 18.52
CA SER A 99 -32.65 -24.33 18.08
C SER A 99 -33.50 -24.65 19.32
N LEU A 100 -34.15 -23.63 19.87
CA LEU A 100 -35.26 -23.77 20.81
C LEU A 100 -36.39 -24.48 20.07
N LYS A 101 -36.41 -25.81 20.13
CA LYS A 101 -37.63 -26.58 19.88
C LYS A 101 -38.60 -26.26 21.01
N LEU A 102 -39.62 -25.48 20.70
CA LEU A 102 -40.76 -25.28 21.59
C LEU A 102 -41.58 -26.60 21.61
N PRO A 103 -42.00 -27.09 22.78
CA PRO A 103 -42.85 -28.29 22.91
C PRO A 103 -44.25 -28.11 22.34
#